data_AF-A0A3D4TFY2-F1
#
_entry.id   AF-A0A3D4TFY2-F1
#
_cell.length_a   1.000
_cell.length_b   1.000
_cell.length_c   1.000
_cell.angle_alpha   90.00
_cell.angle_beta   90.00
_cell.angle_gamma   90.00
#
_symmetry.space_group_name_H-M   'P 1'
#
loop_
_entity.id
_entity.type
_entity.pdbx_description
1 polymer ?
#
loop_
_entity_poly.entity_id
_entity_poly.type
_entity_poly.pdbx_seq_one_letter_code
_entity_poly.pdbx_strand_id
1 'polypeptide(L)' 'MNYEIKQVDKFKFVEVGEGEPLVLLHGLFGALSNFKDLVEHFRHTHKVVVP' A
#
# COMPACT_ATOMS: atom_id res chain seq x y z
N MET A 1 -4.32 7.26 -10.18
CA MET A 1 -4.91 7.26 -8.84
C MET A 1 -4.03 8.12 -7.96
N ASN A 2 -4.59 9.07 -7.23
CA ASN A 2 -3.88 9.77 -6.17
C ASN A 2 -4.07 8.98 -4.89
N TYR A 3 -3.01 8.36 -4.40
CA TYR A 3 -2.98 7.76 -3.07
C TYR A 3 -2.58 8.82 -2.06
N GLU A 4 -3.24 8.84 -0.91
CA GLU A 4 -2.80 9.65 0.22
C GLU A 4 -1.57 8.97 0.85
N ILE A 5 -0.45 9.70 0.90
CA ILE A 5 0.75 9.25 1.59
C ILE A 5 0.60 9.64 3.06
N LYS A 6 0.49 8.65 3.93
CA LYS A 6 0.52 8.82 5.37
C LYS A 6 1.97 8.84 5.84
N GLN A 7 2.25 9.67 6.85
CA GLN A 7 3.57 9.72 7.48
C GLN A 7 3.42 9.61 8.99
N VAL A 8 4.16 8.66 9.58
CA VAL A 8 4.28 8.47 11.03
C VAL A 8 5.77 8.36 11.35
N ASP A 9 6.31 9.34 12.05
CA ASP A 9 7.75 9.48 12.30
C ASP A 9 8.57 9.39 11.00
N LYS A 10 9.40 8.35 10.90
CA LYS A 10 10.26 8.04 9.75
C LYS A 10 9.57 7.20 8.68
N PHE A 11 8.38 6.66 8.96
CA PHE A 11 7.65 5.80 8.04
C PHE A 11 6.73 6.64 7.16
N LYS A 12 6.89 6.46 5.85
CA LYS A 12 5.94 6.92 4.85
C LYS A 12 5.29 5.68 4.27
N PHE A 13 3.99 5.69 4.09
CA PHE A 13 3.27 4.55 3.53
C PHE A 13 1.93 5.01 2.95
N VAL A 14 1.40 4.18 2.06
CA VAL A 14 0.05 4.28 1.53
C VAL A 14 -0.80 3.22 2.22
N GLU A 15 -2.03 3.59 2.55
CA GLU A 15 -3.01 2.70 3.18
C GLU A 15 -4.34 2.83 2.45
N VAL A 16 -4.86 1.72 1.90
CA VAL A 16 -6.06 1.71 1.05
C VAL A 16 -6.93 0.51 1.39
N GLY A 17 -8.25 0.72 1.40
CA GLY A 17 -9.22 -0.32 1.70
C GLY A 17 -9.45 -0.52 3.19
N GLU A 18 -10.30 -1.48 3.51
CA GLU A 18 -10.72 -1.83 4.87
C GLU A 18 -10.74 -3.36 5.00
N GLY A 19 -10.67 -3.87 6.24
CA GLY A 19 -10.64 -5.32 6.51
C GLY A 19 -9.31 -5.79 7.08
N GLU A 20 -8.95 -7.04 6.80
CA GLU A 20 -7.74 -7.67 7.35
C GLU A 20 -6.47 -7.00 6.79
N PRO A 21 -5.47 -6.66 7.63
CA PRO A 21 -4.26 -6.00 7.16
C PRO A 21 -3.43 -6.87 6.21
N LEU A 22 -3.11 -6.34 5.03
CA LEU A 22 -2.19 -6.95 4.06
C LEU A 22 -1.03 -5.98 3.78
N VAL A 23 0.18 -6.34 4.21
CA VAL A 23 1.37 -5.49 4.03
C VAL A 23 2.16 -5.95 2.81
N LEU A 24 2.38 -5.05 1.85
CA LEU A 24 3.16 -5.31 0.65
C LEU A 24 4.55 -4.67 0.77
N LEU A 25 5.59 -5.49 0.84
CA LEU A 25 6.98 -5.03 0.96
C LEU A 25 7.70 -5.24 -0.37
N HIS A 26 8.30 -4.17 -0.91
CA HIS A 26 9.13 -4.30 -2.10
C HIS A 26 10.59 -4.64 -1.77
N GLY A 27 11.27 -5.22 -2.76
CA GLY A 27 12.72 -5.38 -2.75
C GLY A 27 13.46 -4.11 -3.18
N LEU A 28 14.75 -4.25 -3.53
CA LEU A 28 15.56 -3.13 -4.04
C LEU A 28 14.94 -2.55 -5.33
N PHE A 29 14.99 -1.23 -5.46
CA PHE A 29 14.44 -0.47 -6.60
C PHE A 29 12.92 -0.63 -6.82
N GLY A 30 12.19 -1.12 -5.82
CA GLY A 30 10.73 -1.12 -5.85
C GLY A 30 10.12 0.26 -5.71
N ALA A 31 8.99 0.45 -6.38
CA ALA A 31 8.16 1.65 -6.34
C ALA A 31 6.69 1.26 -6.18
N LEU A 32 5.87 2.19 -5.70
CA LEU A 32 4.42 2.00 -5.53
C LEU A 32 3.72 1.54 -6.83
N SER A 33 4.23 1.96 -7.99
CA SER A 33 3.72 1.54 -9.29
C SER A 33 3.81 0.04 -9.55
N ASN A 34 4.75 -0.67 -8.91
CA ASN A 34 4.87 -2.13 -9.04
C ASN A 34 3.69 -2.87 -8.40
N PHE A 35 3.01 -2.26 -7.43
CA PHE A 35 1.91 -2.88 -6.68
C PHE A 35 0.53 -2.41 -7.12
N LYS A 36 0.43 -1.56 -8.14
CA LYS A 36 -0.85 -0.94 -8.54
C LYS A 36 -1.97 -1.97 -8.71
N ASP A 37 -1.70 -3.06 -9.43
CA ASP A 37 -2.72 -4.07 -9.72
C ASP A 37 -3.04 -4.94 -8.49
N LEU A 38 -2.04 -5.21 -7.63
CA LEU A 38 -2.28 -5.90 -6.35
C LEU A 38 -3.14 -5.05 -5.41
N VAL A 39 -2.81 -3.76 -5.26
CA VAL A 39 -3.57 -2.82 -4.43
C VAL A 39 -5.02 -2.75 -4.92
N GLU A 40 -5.23 -2.62 -6.24
CA GLU A 40 -6.59 -2.56 -6.80
C GLU A 40 -7.39 -3.85 -6.57
N HIS A 41 -6.73 -5.00 -6.66
CA HIS A 41 -7.39 -6.28 -6.40
C HIS A 41 -7.77 -6.46 -4.92
N PHE A 42 -6.82 -6.21 -4.02
CA PHE A 42 -6.99 -6.53 -2.60
C PHE A 42 -7.70 -5.45 -1.78
N ARG A 43 -7.75 -4.19 -2.23
CA ARG A 43 -8.41 -3.10 -1.47
C ARG A 43 -9.90 -3.32 -1.22
N HIS A 44 -10.54 -4.23 -1.96
CA HIS A 44 -11.95 -4.58 -1.81
C HIS A 44 -12.21 -5.55 -0.64
N THR A 45 -11.17 -6.24 -0.16
CA THR A 45 -11.29 -7.30 0.86
C THR A 45 -10.33 -7.10 2.04
N HIS A 46 -9.24 -6.36 1.83
CA HIS A 46 -8.18 -6.15 2.79
C HIS A 46 -7.86 -4.66 2.95
N LYS A 47 -7.30 -4.35 4.11
CA LYS A 47 -6.62 -3.09 4.36
C LYS A 47 -5.18 -3.20 3.87
N VAL A 48 -4.93 -2.73 2.65
CA VAL A 48 -3.63 -2.86 1.99
C VAL A 48 -2.70 -1.73 2.44
N VAL A 49 -1.50 -2.09 2.91
CA VAL A 49 -0.46 -1.16 3.37
C VAL A 49 0.79 -1.32 2.53
N VAL A 50 1.28 -0.23 1.92
CA VAL A 50 2.51 -0.20 1.12
C VAL A 50 3.45 0.88 1.68
N PRO A 51 4.59 0.53 2.29
CA PRO A 51 5.60 1.49 2.72
C PRO A 51 6.35 2.16 1.55
#